data_AF-A0A2J5N7Y6-F1
#
_entry.id   AF-A0A2J5N7Y6-F1
#
_cell.length_a   1.000
_cell.length_b   1.000
_cell.length_c   1.000
_cell.angle_alpha   90.00
_cell.angle_beta   90.00
_cell.angle_gamma   90.00
#
_symmetry.space_group_name_H-M   'P 1'
#
loop_
_entity.id
_entity.type
_entity.pdbx_description
1 polymer ?
#
loop_
_entity_poly.entity_id
_entity_poly.type
_entity_poly.pdbx_seq_one_letter_code
_entity_poly.pdbx_strand_id
1 'polypeptide(L)'
;ATFADRVFFCNSGAEANEAALKLARKYAHDRFGSEKSGIVAFQNAFHGRTLFTVSAGGQPAYSRDFAPLPPQIQHAVFNDLESAKALINDQTCAVIVEPVQGEGGVVPASVEFLRGLRQLCDQHNALLIYDEVQTGVGRTGELYAYMHYGV
;
A
#
# COMPACT_ATOMS: atom_id res chain seq x y z
N ALA A 1 1.76 -8.57 21.17
CA ALA A 1 2.40 -9.36 20.09
C ALA A 1 1.93 -8.79 18.76
N THR A 2 2.74 -8.85 17.70
CA THR A 2 2.34 -8.40 16.35
C THR A 2 1.62 -9.51 15.58
N PHE A 3 1.00 -9.20 14.44
CA PHE A 3 0.34 -10.21 13.57
C PHE A 3 1.34 -11.03 12.72
N ALA A 4 2.60 -10.60 12.65
CA ALA A 4 3.54 -11.11 11.65
C ALA A 4 4.09 -12.50 12.01
N ASP A 5 3.96 -13.45 11.08
CA ASP A 5 4.53 -14.80 11.22
C ASP A 5 5.97 -14.92 10.70
N ARG A 6 6.38 -14.04 9.78
CA ARG A 6 7.69 -14.05 9.11
C ARG A 6 8.18 -12.62 8.88
N VAL A 7 9.50 -12.46 8.80
CA VAL A 7 10.16 -11.16 8.57
C VAL A 7 11.26 -11.32 7.52
N PHE A 8 11.36 -10.32 6.65
CA PHE A 8 12.48 -10.15 5.72
C PHE A 8 13.18 -8.82 6.04
N PHE A 9 14.50 -8.86 6.22
CA PHE A 9 15.30 -7.67 6.52
C PHE A 9 15.93 -7.11 5.25
N CYS A 10 15.97 -5.78 5.16
CA CYS A 10 16.61 -5.01 4.11
C CYS A 10 17.15 -3.70 4.68
N ASN A 11 17.68 -2.81 3.84
CA ASN A 11 18.49 -1.67 4.24
C ASN A 11 17.72 -0.34 4.20
N SER A 12 16.50 -0.33 3.65
CA SER A 12 15.70 0.91 3.55
C SER A 12 14.20 0.63 3.45
N GLY A 13 13.38 1.66 3.70
CA GLY A 13 11.94 1.58 3.46
C GLY A 13 11.58 1.33 2.00
N ALA A 14 12.34 1.88 1.06
CA ALA A 14 12.13 1.62 -0.37
C ALA A 14 12.39 0.15 -0.73
N GLU A 15 13.44 -0.47 -0.17
CA GLU A 15 13.70 -1.90 -0.36
C GLU A 15 12.62 -2.78 0.30
N ALA A 16 12.10 -2.37 1.46
CA ALA A 16 11.00 -3.07 2.13
C ALA A 16 9.72 -3.03 1.28
N ASN A 17 9.38 -1.85 0.74
CA ASN A 17 8.21 -1.68 -0.12
C ASN A 17 8.37 -2.40 -1.46
N GLU A 18 9.56 -2.39 -2.09
CA GLU A 18 9.85 -3.25 -3.24
C GLU A 18 9.57 -4.72 -2.93
N ALA A 19 10.07 -5.21 -1.79
CA ALA A 19 9.84 -6.59 -1.36
C ALA A 19 8.35 -6.88 -1.14
N ALA A 20 7.60 -5.99 -0.49
CA ALA A 20 6.17 -6.13 -0.24
C ALA A 20 5.35 -6.15 -1.55
N LEU A 21 5.59 -5.19 -2.46
CA LEU A 21 4.92 -5.11 -3.75
C LEU A 21 5.22 -6.33 -4.63
N LYS A 22 6.47 -6.78 -4.65
CA LYS A 22 6.88 -8.00 -5.38
C LYS A 22 6.27 -9.26 -4.77
N LEU A 23 6.23 -9.36 -3.44
CA LEU A 23 5.61 -10.49 -2.75
C LEU A 23 4.12 -10.56 -3.06
N ALA A 24 3.41 -9.43 -3.06
CA ALA A 24 1.99 -9.40 -3.41
C ALA A 24 1.73 -9.84 -4.86
N ARG A 25 2.51 -9.31 -5.83
CA ARG A 25 2.41 -9.75 -7.23
C ARG A 25 2.73 -11.23 -7.38
N LYS A 26 3.79 -11.73 -6.74
CA LYS A 26 4.16 -13.16 -6.79
C LYS A 26 3.08 -14.04 -6.18
N TYR A 27 2.55 -13.67 -5.01
CA TYR A 27 1.48 -14.40 -4.35
C TYR A 27 0.25 -14.49 -5.25
N ALA A 28 -0.17 -13.36 -5.83
CA ALA A 28 -1.33 -13.34 -6.70
C ALA A 28 -1.11 -14.13 -7.99
N HIS A 29 0.08 -14.01 -8.61
CA HIS A 29 0.47 -14.82 -9.75
C HIS A 29 0.36 -16.32 -9.46
N ASP A 30 0.95 -16.78 -8.35
CA ASP A 30 1.01 -18.20 -8.00
C ASP A 30 -0.36 -18.77 -7.60
N ARG A 31 -1.27 -17.94 -7.06
CA ARG A 31 -2.59 -18.37 -6.56
C ARG A 31 -3.73 -18.18 -7.55
N PHE A 32 -3.68 -17.13 -8.35
CA PHE A 32 -4.81 -16.67 -9.17
C PHE A 32 -4.43 -16.41 -10.64
N GLY A 33 -3.15 -16.55 -11.00
CA GLY A 33 -2.64 -16.33 -12.36
C GLY A 33 -2.07 -14.93 -12.59
N SER A 34 -1.32 -14.79 -13.69
CA SER A 34 -0.56 -13.57 -14.03
C SER A 34 -1.42 -12.32 -14.22
N GLU A 35 -2.70 -12.47 -14.55
CA GLU A 35 -3.61 -11.36 -14.78
C GLU A 35 -3.97 -10.59 -13.50
N LYS A 36 -3.90 -11.23 -12.32
CA LYS A 36 -4.15 -10.57 -11.04
C LYS A 36 -2.88 -9.85 -10.57
N SER A 37 -2.56 -8.71 -11.18
CA SER A 37 -1.32 -7.97 -10.92
C SER A 37 -1.50 -6.47 -10.63
N GLY A 38 -2.75 -6.00 -10.62
CA GLY A 38 -3.10 -4.60 -10.36
C GLY A 38 -2.81 -4.17 -8.94
N ILE A 39 -2.36 -2.93 -8.76
CA ILE A 39 -2.06 -2.33 -7.45
C ILE A 39 -2.85 -1.04 -7.32
N VAL A 40 -3.55 -0.89 -6.20
CA VAL A 40 -4.20 0.36 -5.83
C VAL A 40 -3.36 1.04 -4.74
N ALA A 41 -2.97 2.28 -5.01
CA ALA A 41 -2.29 3.16 -4.07
C ALA A 41 -3.09 4.46 -3.93
N PHE A 42 -2.55 5.47 -3.25
CA PHE A 42 -3.29 6.69 -2.93
C PHE A 42 -2.55 7.95 -3.37
N GLN A 43 -3.31 8.96 -3.79
CA GLN A 43 -2.79 10.29 -4.08
C GLN A 43 -2.02 10.83 -2.86
N ASN A 44 -0.94 11.58 -3.12
CA ASN A 44 -0.02 12.14 -2.13
C ASN A 44 0.84 11.13 -1.35
N ALA A 45 0.66 9.82 -1.56
CA ALA A 45 1.44 8.78 -0.86
C ALA A 45 2.95 8.85 -1.17
N PHE A 46 3.76 8.40 -0.21
CA PHE A 46 5.21 8.29 -0.36
C PHE A 46 5.71 6.91 0.09
N HIS A 47 6.08 6.07 -0.88
CA HIS A 47 6.56 4.70 -0.62
C HIS A 47 8.05 4.50 -0.92
N GLY A 48 8.76 5.57 -1.31
CA GLY A 48 10.18 5.55 -1.66
C GLY A 48 10.46 6.10 -3.06
N ARG A 49 11.71 5.92 -3.50
CA ARG A 49 12.25 6.54 -4.73
C ARG A 49 12.81 5.53 -5.74
N THR A 50 12.71 4.22 -5.50
CA THR A 50 12.98 3.24 -6.57
C THR A 50 11.84 3.28 -7.59
N LEU A 51 12.08 2.80 -8.81
CA LEU A 51 11.12 2.96 -9.91
C LEU A 51 9.75 2.35 -9.59
N PHE A 52 9.68 1.21 -8.90
CA PHE A 52 8.40 0.63 -8.51
C PHE A 52 7.73 1.40 -7.37
N THR A 53 8.49 1.74 -6.31
CA THR A 53 7.91 2.42 -5.14
C THR A 53 7.50 3.85 -5.45
N VAL A 54 8.23 4.58 -6.30
CA VAL A 54 7.86 5.95 -6.69
C VAL A 54 6.65 5.96 -7.62
N SER A 55 6.43 4.87 -8.35
CA SER A 55 5.24 4.68 -9.19
C SER A 55 4.01 4.25 -8.38
N ALA A 56 4.22 3.57 -7.25
CA ALA A 56 3.19 3.34 -6.23
C ALA A 56 2.94 4.58 -5.35
N GLY A 57 3.89 5.51 -5.29
CA GLY A 57 3.69 6.81 -4.65
C GLY A 57 2.72 7.68 -5.45
N GLY A 58 1.96 8.52 -4.75
CA GLY A 58 0.87 9.31 -5.32
C GLY A 58 1.24 10.72 -5.77
N GLN A 59 2.51 10.98 -6.09
CA GLN A 59 3.01 12.32 -6.41
C GLN A 59 3.65 12.35 -7.80
N PRO A 60 2.91 12.77 -8.85
CA PRO A 60 3.40 12.73 -10.24
C PRO A 60 4.72 13.47 -10.47
N ALA A 61 5.00 14.52 -9.69
CA ALA A 61 6.26 15.26 -9.75
C ALA A 61 7.50 14.40 -9.47
N TYR A 62 7.34 13.24 -8.84
CA TYR A 62 8.44 12.34 -8.50
C TYR A 62 8.62 11.17 -9.48
N SER A 63 7.67 10.92 -10.38
CA SER A 63 7.69 9.74 -11.27
C SER A 63 7.54 10.08 -12.76
N ARG A 64 6.86 11.17 -13.11
CA ARG A 64 6.43 11.46 -14.50
C ARG A 64 7.57 11.48 -15.53
N ASP A 65 8.76 11.94 -15.13
CA ASP A 65 9.91 12.13 -16.03
C ASP A 65 10.76 10.85 -16.20
N PHE A 66 10.35 9.72 -15.58
CA PHE A 66 11.04 8.43 -15.63
C PHE A 66 10.29 7.34 -16.39
N ALA A 67 9.27 7.71 -17.17
CA ALA A 67 8.50 6.76 -17.96
C ALA A 67 9.39 5.98 -18.98
N PRO A 68 9.05 4.71 -19.32
CA PRO A 68 7.83 3.99 -18.92
C PRO A 68 7.86 3.48 -17.47
N LEU A 69 6.78 3.74 -16.74
CA LEU A 69 6.61 3.29 -15.35
C LEU A 69 6.06 1.85 -15.31
N PRO A 70 6.29 1.11 -14.22
CA PRO A 70 5.65 -0.19 -13.98
C PRO A 70 4.13 -0.08 -14.16
N PRO A 71 3.53 -0.91 -15.04
CA PRO A 71 2.12 -0.78 -15.38
C PRO A 71 1.21 -1.29 -14.25
N GLN A 72 -0.09 -1.05 -14.42
CA GLN A 72 -1.16 -1.56 -13.55
C GLN A 72 -1.08 -1.06 -12.10
N ILE A 73 -0.68 0.20 -11.93
CA ILE A 73 -0.78 0.92 -10.65
C ILE A 73 -1.78 2.06 -10.83
N GLN A 74 -2.80 2.11 -9.99
CA GLN A 74 -3.83 3.15 -10.01
C GLN A 74 -3.90 3.85 -8.66
N HIS A 75 -4.24 5.14 -8.65
CA HIS A 75 -4.24 5.96 -7.44
C HIS A 75 -5.66 6.42 -7.09
N ALA A 76 -6.18 5.92 -5.98
CA ALA A 76 -7.40 6.39 -5.34
C ALA A 76 -7.15 7.68 -4.55
N VAL A 77 -8.21 8.35 -4.11
CA VAL A 77 -8.12 9.50 -3.20
C VAL A 77 -8.01 8.97 -1.76
N PHE A 78 -7.01 9.42 -1.01
CA PHE A 78 -6.84 9.02 0.39
C PHE A 78 -8.05 9.47 1.23
N ASN A 79 -8.52 8.63 2.16
CA ASN A 79 -9.75 8.81 2.94
C ASN A 79 -11.08 8.82 2.15
N ASP A 80 -11.06 8.59 0.83
CA ASP A 80 -12.27 8.37 0.03
C ASP A 80 -12.38 6.87 -0.32
N LEU A 81 -13.18 6.16 0.46
CA LEU A 81 -13.38 4.71 0.30
C LEU A 81 -14.09 4.36 -1.02
N GLU A 82 -14.99 5.21 -1.52
CA GLU A 82 -15.69 4.95 -2.77
C GLU A 82 -14.72 5.08 -3.96
N SER A 83 -13.77 6.01 -3.91
CA SER A 83 -12.70 6.09 -4.90
C SER A 83 -11.83 4.83 -4.92
N ALA A 84 -11.54 4.24 -3.75
CA ALA A 84 -10.79 3.00 -3.66
C ALA A 84 -11.59 1.81 -4.20
N LYS A 85 -12.87 1.71 -3.82
CA LYS A 85 -13.80 0.68 -4.27
C LYS A 85 -14.00 0.66 -5.79
N ALA A 86 -13.94 1.82 -6.44
CA ALA A 86 -14.00 1.91 -7.90
C ALA A 86 -12.79 1.28 -8.61
N LEU A 87 -11.65 1.16 -7.92
CA LEU A 87 -10.39 0.66 -8.49
C LEU A 87 -10.04 -0.76 -8.03
N ILE A 88 -10.47 -1.16 -6.83
CA ILE A 88 -10.22 -2.50 -6.28
C ILE A 88 -11.20 -3.49 -6.91
N ASN A 89 -10.67 -4.48 -7.64
CA ASN A 89 -11.44 -5.48 -8.35
C ASN A 89 -10.70 -6.84 -8.39
N ASP A 90 -11.23 -7.81 -9.14
CA ASP A 90 -10.70 -9.17 -9.18
C ASP A 90 -9.29 -9.28 -9.81
N GLN A 91 -8.84 -8.27 -10.56
CA GLN A 91 -7.48 -8.17 -11.09
C GLN A 91 -6.51 -7.47 -10.11
N THR A 92 -6.99 -6.90 -9.01
CA THR A 92 -6.16 -6.25 -7.99
C THR A 92 -5.44 -7.31 -7.15
N CYS A 93 -4.11 -7.27 -7.12
CA CYS A 93 -3.28 -8.08 -6.24
C CYS A 93 -3.03 -7.45 -4.87
N ALA A 94 -2.97 -6.12 -4.80
CA ALA A 94 -2.73 -5.43 -3.55
C ALA A 94 -3.29 -4.00 -3.51
N VAL A 95 -3.55 -3.57 -2.28
CA VAL A 95 -3.72 -2.17 -1.89
C VAL A 95 -2.55 -1.81 -0.99
N ILE A 96 -1.82 -0.74 -1.31
CA ILE A 96 -0.74 -0.20 -0.45
C ILE A 96 -1.17 1.14 0.12
N VAL A 97 -1.06 1.31 1.44
CA VAL A 97 -1.54 2.49 2.16
C VAL A 97 -0.66 2.81 3.36
N GLU A 98 -0.40 4.10 3.59
CA GLU A 98 0.15 4.60 4.85
C GLU A 98 -1.01 4.82 5.84
N PRO A 99 -0.96 4.30 7.08
CA PRO A 99 -1.99 4.59 8.09
C PRO A 99 -2.13 6.09 8.41
N VAL A 100 -1.03 6.83 8.29
CA VAL A 100 -0.98 8.29 8.28
C VAL A 100 -0.06 8.67 7.13
N GLN A 101 -0.55 9.42 6.14
CA GLN A 101 0.31 9.92 5.08
C GLN A 101 1.25 10.98 5.65
N GLY A 102 2.53 10.65 5.76
CA GLY A 102 3.55 11.50 6.36
C GLY A 102 3.89 12.69 5.48
N GLU A 103 4.59 12.39 4.39
CA GLU A 103 5.01 13.38 3.37
C GLU A 103 3.81 14.01 2.64
N GLY A 104 2.66 13.33 2.63
CA GLY A 104 1.39 13.82 2.07
C GLY A 104 0.71 14.90 2.91
N GLY A 105 1.34 15.39 3.98
CA GLY A 105 0.83 16.48 4.81
C GLY A 105 0.36 16.06 6.21
N VAL A 106 0.89 14.96 6.75
CA VAL A 106 0.54 14.43 8.08
C VAL A 106 -0.96 14.20 8.22
N VAL A 107 -1.53 13.43 7.29
CA VAL A 107 -2.97 13.18 7.20
C VAL A 107 -3.30 11.78 7.72
N PRO A 108 -3.98 11.64 8.89
CA PRO A 108 -4.39 10.34 9.38
C PRO A 108 -5.51 9.73 8.54
N ALA A 109 -5.48 8.41 8.37
CA ALA A 109 -6.62 7.69 7.85
C ALA A 109 -7.78 7.71 8.86
N SER A 110 -9.02 7.72 8.36
CA SER A 110 -10.18 7.40 9.19
C SER A 110 -10.26 5.90 9.46
N VAL A 111 -10.89 5.52 10.57
CA VAL A 111 -11.09 4.12 10.95
C VAL A 111 -11.95 3.40 9.92
N GLU A 112 -12.99 4.07 9.45
CA GLU A 112 -13.93 3.57 8.43
C GLU A 112 -13.20 3.28 7.13
N PHE A 113 -12.28 4.16 6.73
CA PHE A 113 -11.50 3.99 5.52
C PHE A 113 -10.59 2.77 5.59
N LEU A 114 -9.77 2.62 6.64
CA LEU A 114 -8.86 1.47 6.75
C LEU A 114 -9.59 0.13 6.90
N ARG A 115 -10.68 0.09 7.68
CA ARG A 115 -11.53 -1.11 7.78
C ARG A 115 -12.21 -1.43 6.45
N GLY A 116 -12.65 -0.41 5.71
CA GLY A 116 -13.20 -0.57 4.38
C GLY A 116 -12.18 -1.16 3.40
N LEU A 117 -10.94 -0.66 3.40
CA LEU A 117 -9.86 -1.23 2.58
C LEU A 117 -9.60 -2.70 2.91
N ARG A 118 -9.60 -3.07 4.20
CA ARG A 118 -9.48 -4.47 4.62
C ARG A 118 -10.61 -5.34 4.06
N GLN A 119 -11.86 -4.90 4.22
CA GLN A 119 -13.03 -5.64 3.71
C GLN A 119 -12.99 -5.79 2.18
N LEU A 120 -12.61 -4.75 1.45
CA LEU A 120 -12.46 -4.81 -0.02
C LEU A 120 -11.33 -5.75 -0.44
N CYS A 121 -10.20 -5.73 0.27
CA CYS A 121 -9.11 -6.66 0.02
C CYS A 121 -9.54 -8.12 0.27
N ASP A 122 -10.31 -8.38 1.33
CA ASP A 122 -10.86 -9.71 1.62
C ASP A 122 -11.82 -10.17 0.51
N GLN A 123 -12.74 -9.29 0.09
CA GLN A 123 -13.71 -9.59 -0.96
C GLN A 123 -13.05 -9.97 -2.29
N HIS A 124 -11.99 -9.26 -2.67
CA HIS A 124 -11.32 -9.45 -3.96
C HIS A 124 -10.09 -10.34 -3.88
N ASN A 125 -9.80 -10.99 -2.74
CA ASN A 125 -8.57 -11.76 -2.53
C ASN A 125 -7.29 -10.96 -2.85
N ALA A 126 -7.28 -9.68 -2.52
CA ALA A 126 -6.12 -8.80 -2.61
C ALA A 126 -5.41 -8.73 -1.25
N LEU A 127 -4.11 -8.42 -1.27
CA LEU A 127 -3.36 -8.18 -0.04
C LEU A 127 -3.45 -6.70 0.35
N LEU A 128 -3.64 -6.43 1.65
CA LEU A 128 -3.50 -5.08 2.20
C LEU A 128 -2.08 -4.90 2.73
N ILE A 129 -1.35 -3.94 2.19
CA ILE A 129 0.01 -3.59 2.60
C ILE A 129 -0.07 -2.28 3.37
N TYR A 130 0.26 -2.33 4.66
CA TYR A 130 0.52 -1.12 5.44
C TYR A 130 1.97 -0.69 5.28
N ASP A 131 2.18 0.45 4.64
CA ASP A 131 3.47 1.14 4.69
C ASP A 131 3.57 1.87 6.03
N GLU A 132 4.27 1.24 6.97
CA GLU A 132 4.55 1.78 8.29
C GLU A 132 6.00 2.22 8.45
N VAL A 133 6.68 2.57 7.34
CA VAL A 133 8.06 3.07 7.38
C VAL A 133 8.18 4.31 8.28
N GLN A 134 7.20 5.22 8.20
CA GLN A 134 7.18 6.43 9.04
C GLN A 134 6.33 6.28 10.30
N THR A 135 5.21 5.55 10.24
CA THR A 135 4.23 5.45 11.34
C THR A 135 4.49 4.32 12.33
N GLY A 136 5.35 3.36 11.98
CA GLY A 136 5.67 2.23 12.82
C GLY A 136 6.66 2.53 13.94
N VAL A 137 7.07 1.47 14.63
CA VAL A 137 8.10 1.47 15.67
C VAL A 137 7.86 2.55 16.74
N GLY A 138 6.62 2.65 17.22
CA GLY A 138 6.27 3.52 18.34
C GLY A 138 5.89 4.96 17.98
N ARG A 139 5.99 5.38 16.71
CA ARG A 139 5.74 6.79 16.32
C ARG A 139 4.38 7.31 16.76
N THR A 140 3.35 6.47 16.69
CA THR A 140 1.96 6.83 17.00
C THR A 140 1.55 6.54 18.44
N GLY A 141 2.47 6.10 19.30
CA GLY A 141 2.18 5.70 20.68
C GLY A 141 1.84 4.21 20.86
N GLU A 142 1.53 3.50 19.77
CA GLU A 142 1.51 2.04 19.71
C GLU A 142 2.72 1.54 18.93
N LEU A 143 3.07 0.25 19.05
CA LEU A 143 4.22 -0.30 18.34
C LEU A 143 4.08 -0.12 16.81
N TYR A 144 2.87 -0.27 16.27
CA TYR A 144 2.53 0.03 14.89
C TYR A 144 1.15 0.70 14.82
N ALA A 145 0.93 1.59 13.86
CA ALA A 145 -0.30 2.35 13.75
C ALA A 145 -1.52 1.49 13.48
N TYR A 146 -1.39 0.37 12.75
CA TYR A 146 -2.51 -0.56 12.52
C TYR A 146 -3.19 -1.01 13.83
N MET A 147 -2.45 -1.06 14.94
CA MET A 147 -2.97 -1.47 16.25
C MET A 147 -4.05 -0.50 16.77
N HIS A 148 -3.89 0.80 16.52
CA HIS A 148 -4.91 1.81 16.85
C HIS A 148 -6.21 1.60 16.07
N TYR A 149 -6.08 1.15 14.81
CA TYR A 149 -7.21 0.97 13.90
C TYR A 149 -7.91 -0.38 14.06
N GLY A 150 -7.21 -1.36 14.65
CA GLY A 150 -7.72 -2.73 14.86
C GLY A 150 -7.95 -3.46 13.55
N VAL A 151 -7.01 -3.32 12.61
CA VAL A 151 -7.01 -3.96 11.29
C VAL A 151 -5.84 -4.94 11.17
#